data_AF-A0A353FE47-F1
#
_entry.id   AF-A0A353FE47-F1
#
_cell.length_a   1.000
_cell.length_b   1.000
_cell.length_c   1.000
_cell.angle_alpha   90.00
_cell.angle_beta   90.00
_cell.angle_gamma   90.00
#
_symmetry.space_group_name_H-M   'P 1'
#
loop_
_entity.id
_entity.type
_entity.pdbx_description
1 polymer ?
#
loop_
_entity_poly.entity_id
_entity_poly.type
_entity_poly.pdbx_seq_one_letter_code
_entity_poly.pdbx_strand_id
1 'polypeptide(L)' 'MSSLSPKIHTSWLEVLMPEFQKDYFMALKQFLVDEKSKYRIYPPGSQIFSAYNHTPFNQVKVVIIGQDPYH' A
#
# COMPACT_ATOMS: atom_id res chain seq x y z
N MET A 1 19.43 -5.79 0.61
CA MET A 1 18.59 -4.64 1.01
C MET A 1 17.65 -4.32 -0.13
N SER A 2 16.48 -4.98 -0.18
CA SER A 2 15.50 -4.76 -1.25
C SER A 2 14.88 -3.38 -1.06
N SER A 3 15.23 -2.41 -1.91
CA SER A 3 14.68 -1.06 -1.85
C SER A 3 13.15 -1.11 -1.93
N LEU A 4 12.49 -0.41 -1.00
CA LEU A 4 11.03 -0.33 -0.99
C LEU A 4 10.60 0.65 -2.09
N SER A 5 9.99 0.13 -3.15
CA SER A 5 9.49 0.92 -4.29
C SER A 5 7.99 0.67 -4.47
N PRO A 6 7.13 1.26 -3.61
CA PRO A 6 5.69 1.14 -3.76
C PRO A 6 5.25 1.80 -5.08
N LYS A 7 4.44 1.09 -5.86
CA LYS A 7 3.90 1.60 -7.13
C LYS A 7 2.63 2.41 -6.87
N ILE A 8 2.83 3.68 -6.51
CA ILE A 8 1.76 4.66 -6.27
C ILE A 8 2.01 5.96 -7.03
N HIS A 9 0.99 6.80 -7.17
CA HIS A 9 1.13 8.11 -7.80
C HIS A 9 2.19 8.96 -7.09
N THR A 10 2.99 9.72 -7.84
CA THR A 10 4.16 10.48 -7.32
C THR A 10 3.79 11.41 -6.18
N SER A 11 2.66 12.12 -6.28
CA SER A 11 2.17 13.00 -5.21
C SER A 11 1.95 12.27 -3.87
N TRP A 12 1.55 11.00 -3.92
CA TRP A 12 1.37 10.19 -2.72
C TRP A 12 2.68 9.58 -2.25
N LEU A 13 3.57 9.22 -3.19
CA LEU A 13 4.90 8.75 -2.85
C LEU A 13 5.67 9.81 -2.05
N GLU A 14 5.65 11.07 -2.46
CA GLU A 14 6.28 12.18 -1.74
C GLU A 14 5.78 12.30 -0.29
N VAL A 15 4.46 12.18 -0.09
CA VAL A 15 3.83 12.31 1.24
C VAL A 15 4.09 11.08 2.12
N LEU A 16 4.03 9.88 1.55
CA LEU A 16 4.07 8.62 2.30
C LEU A 16 5.47 7.98 2.37
N MET A 17 6.47 8.53 1.68
CA MET A 17 7.85 8.03 1.71
C MET A 17 8.40 7.80 3.13
N PRO A 18 8.16 8.70 4.10
CA PRO A 18 8.63 8.48 5.46
C PRO A 18 8.02 7.24 6.12
N GLU A 19 6.74 6.94 5.87
CA GLU A 19 6.06 5.76 6.43
C GLU A 19 6.62 4.46 5.85
N PHE A 20 6.90 4.46 4.55
CA PHE A 20 7.52 3.33 3.85
C PHE A 20 8.93 2.97 4.35
N GLN A 21 9.62 3.93 4.97
CA GLN A 21 10.96 3.74 5.52
C GLN A 21 10.97 3.31 6.99
N LYS A 22 9.82 3.30 7.67
CA LYS A 22 9.74 2.91 9.08
C LYS A 22 9.81 1.39 9.25
N ASP A 23 10.42 0.96 10.35
CA ASP A 23 10.63 -0.45 10.67
C ASP A 23 9.33 -1.25 10.69
N TYR A 24 8.25 -0.67 11.21
CA TYR A 24 6.94 -1.33 11.25
C TYR A 24 6.44 -1.68 9.84
N PHE A 25 6.72 -0.83 8.84
CA PHE A 25 6.25 -1.05 7.48
C PHE A 25 7.06 -2.16 6.81
N MET A 26 8.37 -2.21 7.08
CA MET A 26 9.22 -3.31 6.62
C MET A 26 8.77 -4.65 7.22
N ALA A 27 8.46 -4.67 8.53
CA ALA A 27 7.92 -5.84 9.21
C ALA A 27 6.56 -6.27 8.63
N LEU A 28 5.64 -5.32 8.39
CA LEU A 28 4.34 -5.59 7.76
C LEU A 28 4.50 -6.19 6.36
N LYS A 29 5.41 -5.65 5.55
CA LYS A 29 5.68 -6.20 4.21
C LYS A 29 6.18 -7.64 4.30
N GLN A 30 7.10 -7.94 5.20
CA GLN A 30 7.61 -9.31 5.36
C GLN A 30 6.49 -10.27 5.78
N PHE A 31 5.67 -9.86 6.75
CA PHE A 31 4.47 -10.61 7.16
C PHE A 31 3.55 -10.92 5.97
N LEU A 32 3.22 -9.92 5.14
CA LEU A 32 2.35 -10.12 3.98
C LEU A 32 2.96 -11.03 2.90
N VAL A 33 4.28 -10.99 2.71
CA VAL A 33 4.99 -11.89 1.79
C VAL A 33 4.88 -13.34 2.29
N ASP A 34 5.07 -13.56 3.59
CA ASP A 34 4.98 -14.88 4.20
C ASP A 34 3.54 -15.40 4.14
N GLU A 35 2.54 -14.57 4.43
CA GLU A 35 1.13 -14.97 4.37
C GLU A 35 0.67 -15.30 2.95
N LYS A 36 1.17 -14.59 1.93
CA LYS A 36 0.88 -14.88 0.53
C LYS A 36 1.37 -16.26 0.08
N SER A 37 2.38 -16.82 0.75
CA SER A 37 2.84 -18.19 0.49
C SER A 37 1.92 -19.27 1.08
N LYS A 38 1.11 -18.91 2.07
CA LYS A 38 0.25 -19.83 2.83
C LYS A 38 -1.22 -19.72 2.44
N TYR A 39 -1.67 -18.52 2.11
CA TYR A 39 -3.08 -18.18 1.92
C TYR A 39 -3.31 -17.42 0.63
N ARG A 40 -4.55 -17.49 0.14
CA ARG A 40 -5.02 -16.57 -0.91
C ARG A 40 -5.30 -15.21 -0.26
N ILE A 41 -4.48 -14.22 -0.61
CA ILE A 41 -4.61 -12.85 -0.11
C ILE A 41 -5.31 -11.98 -1.15
N TYR A 42 -6.24 -11.16 -0.68
CA TYR A 42 -6.93 -10.15 -1.48
C TYR A 42 -6.60 -8.73 -0.99
N PRO A 43 -6.62 -7.73 -1.89
CA PRO A 43 -6.70 -7.86 -3.35
C PRO A 43 -5.37 -8.40 -3.93
N PRO A 44 -5.28 -8.66 -5.25
CA PRO A 44 -4.00 -8.98 -5.89
C PRO A 44 -2.93 -7.94 -5.56
N GLY A 45 -1.67 -8.36 -5.42
CA GLY A 45 -0.59 -7.48 -4.95
C GLY A 45 -0.39 -6.19 -5.76
N SER A 46 -0.68 -6.22 -7.07
CA SER A 46 -0.65 -5.04 -7.94
C SER A 46 -1.76 -4.02 -7.66
N GLN A 47 -2.81 -4.42 -6.94
CA GLN A 47 -4.00 -3.63 -6.66
C GLN A 47 -4.09 -3.12 -5.21
N ILE A 48 -3.19 -3.53 -4.31
CA ILE A 48 -3.18 -3.12 -2.89
C ILE A 48 -3.23 -1.59 -2.74
N PHE A 49 -2.50 -0.87 -3.59
CA PHE A 49 -2.43 0.59 -3.53
C PHE A 49 -3.30 1.31 -4.58
N SER A 50 -4.32 0.64 -5.12
CA SER A 50 -5.12 1.20 -6.22
C SER A 50 -5.71 2.57 -5.90
N ALA A 51 -6.19 2.80 -4.67
CA ALA A 51 -6.74 4.10 -4.27
C ALA A 51 -5.76 5.26 -4.50
N TYR A 52 -4.48 5.07 -4.15
CA TYR A 52 -3.43 6.06 -4.32
C TYR A 52 -3.05 6.32 -5.79
N ASN A 53 -3.33 5.38 -6.70
CA ASN A 53 -3.10 5.56 -8.13
C ASN A 53 -4.28 6.25 -8.84
N HIS A 54 -5.51 6.02 -8.37
CA HIS A 54 -6.70 6.58 -9.01
C HIS A 54 -6.97 8.03 -8.62
N THR A 55 -6.57 8.44 -7.41
CA THR A 55 -6.82 9.81 -6.92
C THR A 55 -5.52 10.42 -6.41
N PRO A 56 -4.84 11.29 -7.18
CA PRO A 56 -3.66 12.03 -6.72
C PRO A 56 -3.92 12.80 -5.43
N PHE A 57 -2.89 12.99 -4.61
CA PHE A 57 -2.99 13.58 -3.26
C PHE A 57 -3.68 14.96 -3.28
N ASN A 58 -3.27 15.81 -4.21
CA ASN A 58 -3.80 17.17 -4.38
C ASN A 58 -5.19 17.21 -5.05
N GLN A 59 -5.71 16.07 -5.52
CA GLN A 59 -7.05 15.96 -6.09
C GLN A 59 -8.07 15.34 -5.12
N VAL A 60 -7.62 14.90 -3.94
CA VAL A 60 -8.51 14.39 -2.89
C VAL A 60 -9.42 15.51 -2.41
N LYS A 61 -10.73 15.27 -2.46
CA LYS A 61 -11.76 16.18 -1.92
C LYS A 61 -12.58 15.54 -0.80
N VAL A 62 -12.71 14.22 -0.84
CA VAL A 62 -13.50 13.41 0.09
C VAL A 62 -12.71 12.14 0.36
N VAL A 63 -12.71 11.69 1.62
CA VAL A 63 -12.13 10.41 2.04
C VAL A 63 -13.26 9.51 2.52
N ILE A 64 -13.41 8.33 1.91
CA ILE A 64 -14.35 7.30 2.32
C ILE A 64 -13.53 6.12 2.83
N ILE A 65 -13.74 5.75 4.10
CA ILE A 65 -12.97 4.70 4.77
C ILE A 65 -13.88 3.49 4.96
N GLY A 66 -13.54 2.38 4.30
CA GLY A 66 -14.11 1.07 4.58
C GLY A 66 -13.40 0.37 5.73
N GLN A 67 -13.84 -0.84 6.07
CA GLN A 67 -13.22 -1.65 7.12
C GLN A 67 -12.00 -2.42 6.59
N ASP A 68 -12.21 -3.32 5.65
CA ASP A 68 -11.20 -4.16 5.00
C ASP A 68 -11.67 -4.56 3.58
N PRO A 69 -10.79 -5.10 2.71
CA PRO A 69 -11.17 -5.56 1.39
C PRO A 69 -12.18 -6.73 1.46
N TYR A 70 -12.97 -6.90 0.40
CA TYR A 70 -13.74 -8.13 0.23
C TYR A 70 -12.80 -9.37 0.18
N HIS A 71 -13.27 -10.47 0.76
CA HIS A 71 -12.52 -11.70 1.05
C HIS A 71 -13.13 -12.94 0.38
#